data_AF-A0A484GT06-F1
#
_entry.id   AF-A0A484GT06-F1
#
_cell.length_a   1.000
_cell.length_b   1.000
_cell.length_c   1.000
_cell.angle_alpha   90.00
_cell.angle_beta   90.00
_cell.angle_gamma   90.00
#
_symmetry.space_group_name_H-M   'P 1'
#
loop_
_entity.id
_entity.type
_entity.pdbx_description
1 polymer ?
#
loop_
_entity_poly.entity_id
_entity_poly.type
_entity_poly.pdbx_seq_one_letter_code
_entity_poly.pdbx_strand_id
1 'polypeptide(L)' 'NGSLNYNTILQLDFYCRKMGKWTEVPYVQAFMILYQN' A
#
# COMPACT_ATOMS: atom_id res chain seq x y z
N ASN A 1 -3.18 7.61 17.53
CA ASN A 1 -2.44 8.50 16.61
C ASN A 1 -1.77 7.67 15.52
N GLY A 2 -2.55 6.93 14.72
CA GLY A 2 -2.03 6.05 13.67
C GLY A 2 -2.29 6.69 12.31
N SER A 3 -1.44 7.62 11.91
CA SER A 3 -1.48 8.15 10.54
C SER A 3 -0.77 7.14 9.63
N LEU A 4 -1.49 6.64 8.62
CA LEU A 4 -0.90 5.79 7.59
C LEU A 4 -0.10 6.71 6.65
N ASN A 5 1.21 6.79 6.89
CA ASN A 5 2.12 7.60 6.08
C ASN A 5 2.17 7.04 4.65
N TYR A 6 2.10 7.90 3.63
CA TYR A 6 2.22 7.51 2.22
C TYR A 6 3.48 6.67 1.94
N ASN A 7 4.61 6.97 2.58
CA ASN A 7 5.83 6.17 2.48
C ASN A 7 5.63 4.73 2.98
N THR A 8 4.82 4.53 4.02
CA THR A 8 4.48 3.19 4.51
C THR A 8 3.62 2.43 3.51
N ILE A 9 2.70 3.11 2.82
CA ILE A 9 1.87 2.50 1.77
C ILE A 9 2.73 2.07 0.56
N LEU A 10 3.70 2.90 0.16
CA LEU A 10 4.67 2.57 -0.90
C LEU A 10 5.55 1.37 -0.53
N GLN A 11 6.09 1.34 0.69
CA GLN A 11 6.89 0.21 1.16
C GLN A 11 6.07 -1.09 1.19
N LEU A 12 4.79 -0.99 1.56
CA LEU A 12 3.88 -2.13 1.58
C LEU A 12 3.58 -2.67 0.18
N ASP A 13 3.36 -1.79 -0.82
CA ASP A 13 3.15 -2.21 -2.22
C ASP A 13 4.38 -2.94 -2.77
N PHE A 14 5.57 -2.38 -2.53
CA PHE A 14 6.82 -3.00 -2.92
C PHE A 14 7.02 -4.36 -2.25
N TYR A 15 6.73 -4.45 -0.95
CA TYR A 15 6.79 -5.71 -0.20
C TYR A 15 5.85 -6.77 -0.78
N CYS A 16 4.59 -6.41 -1.05
CA CYS A 16 3.62 -7.34 -1.62
C CYS A 16 4.06 -7.88 -2.97
N ARG A 17 4.56 -7.01 -3.87
CA ARG A 17 5.07 -7.43 -5.18
C ARG A 17 6.30 -8.34 -5.05
N LYS A 18 7.23 -8.00 -4.14
CA LYS A 18 8.44 -8.81 -3.90
C LYS A 18 8.12 -10.19 -3.33
N MET A 19 7.11 -10.28 -2.46
CA MET A 19 6.67 -11.55 -1.84
C MET A 19 5.70 -12.35 -2.72
N GLY A 20 5.33 -11.86 -3.91
CA GLY A 20 4.32 -12.51 -4.76
C GLY A 20 2.90 -12.48 -4.18
N LYS A 21 2.64 -11.56 -3.26
CA LYS A 21 1.33 -11.30 -2.63
C LYS A 21 0.43 -10.49 -3.54
N TRP A 22 0.18 -11.02 -4.74
CA TRP A 22 -0.57 -10.33 -5.79
C TRP A 22 -2.02 -10.08 -5.40
N THR A 23 -2.61 -10.91 -4.55
CA THR A 23 -3.96 -10.72 -4.01
C THR A 23 -4.09 -9.50 -3.09
N GLU A 24 -3.00 -9.08 -2.46
CA GLU A 24 -2.97 -7.95 -1.53
C GLU A 24 -2.67 -6.61 -2.23
N VAL A 25 -2.02 -6.62 -3.41
CA VAL A 25 -1.66 -5.42 -4.18
C VAL A 25 -2.86 -4.49 -4.46
N PRO A 26 -4.05 -4.98 -4.89
CA PRO A 26 -5.19 -4.11 -5.14
C PRO A 26 -5.64 -3.33 -3.90
N TYR A 27 -5.56 -3.94 -2.71
CA TYR A 27 -5.92 -3.27 -1.46
C TYR A 27 -4.92 -2.16 -1.11
N VAL A 28 -3.63 -2.40 -1.29
CA VAL A 28 -2.59 -1.38 -1.05
C VAL A 28 -2.74 -0.20 -2.01
N GLN A 29 -3.06 -0.47 -3.27
CA GLN A 29 -3.32 0.58 -4.27
C GLN A 29 -4.57 1.39 -3.93
N ALA A 30 -5.63 0.77 -3.39
CA ALA A 30 -6.80 1.49 -2.91
C ALA A 30 -6.45 2.49 -1.79
N PHE A 31 -5.56 2.12 -0.86
CA PHE A 31 -5.06 3.04 0.16
C PHE A 31 -4.25 4.21 -0.42
N MET A 32 -3.49 4.00 -1.50
CA MET A 32 -2.79 5.10 -2.18
C MET A 32 -3.77 6.10 -2.78
N ILE A 33 -4.84 5.61 -3.43
CA ILE A 33 -5.88 6.46 -4.03
C ILE A 33 -6.61 7.26 -2.94
N LEU A 34 -6.95 6.62 -1.82
CA LEU A 34 -7.59 7.29 -0.68
C LEU A 34 -6.71 8.36 -0.04
N TYR A 35 -5.38 8.22 -0.10
CA TYR A 35 -4.45 9.24 0.41
C TYR A 35 -4.32 10.45 -0.54
N GLN A 36 -4.58 10.26 -1.84
CA GLN A 36 -4.44 11.30 -2.86
C GLN A 36 -5.71 12.14 -3.07
N ASN A 37 -6.85 11.69 -2.54
CA ASN A 37 -8.12 12.43 -2.52
C ASN A 37 -8.24 13.29 -1.26
#